data_AF-A0A133MLR8-F1
#
_entry.id   AF-A0A133MLR8-F1
#
_cell.length_a   1.000
_cell.length_b   1.000
_cell.length_c   1.000
_cell.angle_alpha   90.00
_cell.angle_beta   90.00
_cell.angle_gamma   90.00
#
_symmetry.space_group_name_H-M   'P 1'
#
loop_
_entity.id
_entity.type
_entity.pdbx_description
1 polymer ?
#
loop_
_entity_poly.entity_id
_entity_poly.type
_entity_poly.pdbx_seq_one_letter_code
_entity_poly.pdbx_strand_id
1 'polypeptide(L)'
;LDVNTGEMATGLRVLGGKTFYFNNDGVMSKGFTEIEGKTYYFNDLGRMHKGWLDIGDKSYYLDINTGEMATGLRVLGGKIFYFNNDGVMSKGFTEIEGKTYYFNDLGRMHKGWLDIEDKSYYLDVNTG
;
A
#
# COMPACT_ATOMS: atom_id res chain seq x y z
N LEU A 1 5.52 25.20 -12.45
CA LEU A 1 6.38 26.21 -13.10
C LEU A 1 7.37 25.47 -13.99
N ASP A 2 7.04 25.35 -15.27
CA ASP A 2 8.07 25.19 -16.30
C ASP A 2 8.73 26.56 -16.45
N VAL A 3 10.04 26.64 -16.20
CA VAL A 3 10.80 27.89 -16.20
C VAL A 3 10.95 28.50 -17.60
N ASN A 4 10.52 27.80 -18.65
CA ASN A 4 10.62 28.25 -20.04
C ASN A 4 9.29 28.79 -20.61
N THR A 5 8.13 28.46 -20.02
CA THR A 5 6.82 28.86 -20.56
C THR A 5 5.94 29.62 -19.56
N GLY A 6 6.19 29.53 -18.25
CA GLY A 6 5.33 30.12 -17.23
C GLY A 6 4.01 29.37 -17.01
N GLU A 7 3.85 28.21 -17.65
CA GLU A 7 2.62 27.42 -17.53
C GLU A 7 2.51 26.73 -16.16
N MET A 8 1.28 26.70 -15.66
CA MET A 8 0.90 26.00 -14.45
C MET A 8 1.13 24.50 -14.62
N ALA A 9 1.76 23.87 -13.62
CA ALA A 9 1.99 22.43 -13.63
C ALA A 9 0.71 21.71 -13.18
N THR A 10 0.29 20.70 -13.93
CA THR A 10 -0.84 19.79 -13.62
C THR A 10 -0.42 18.34 -13.85
N GLY A 11 -1.09 17.38 -13.22
CA GLY A 11 -0.74 15.96 -13.32
C GLY A 11 0.58 15.58 -12.64
N LEU A 12 1.08 14.38 -12.97
CA LEU A 12 2.35 13.88 -12.44
C LEU A 12 3.54 14.65 -13.03
N ARG A 13 4.48 15.03 -12.18
CA ARG A 13 5.70 15.75 -12.57
C ARG A 13 6.91 15.20 -11.83
N VAL A 14 8.02 15.06 -12.54
CA VAL A 14 9.32 14.72 -11.96
C VAL A 14 10.16 15.98 -11.87
N LEU A 15 10.48 16.41 -10.64
CA LEU A 15 11.28 17.59 -10.35
C LEU A 15 12.44 17.19 -9.44
N GLY A 16 13.68 17.41 -9.89
CA GLY A 16 14.87 17.01 -9.12
C GLY A 16 14.93 15.52 -8.78
N GLY A 17 14.43 14.66 -9.67
CA GLY A 17 14.35 13.21 -9.45
C GLY A 17 13.29 12.77 -8.42
N LYS A 18 12.38 13.67 -8.01
CA LYS A 18 11.24 13.36 -7.14
C LYS A 18 9.94 13.53 -7.89
N THR A 19 8.98 12.63 -7.67
CA THR A 19 7.66 12.69 -8.30
C THR A 19 6.69 13.46 -7.41
N PHE A 20 5.93 14.36 -8.01
CA PHE A 20 4.86 15.16 -7.42
C PHE A 20 3.59 15.01 -8.26
N TYR A 21 2.44 15.29 -7.67
CA TYR A 21 1.20 15.44 -8.41
C TYR A 21 0.59 16.81 -8.13
N PHE A 22 0.14 17.47 -9.19
CA PHE A 22 -0.61 18.71 -9.12
C PHE A 22 -2.00 18.45 -9.70
N ASN A 23 -3.06 18.86 -9.01
CA ASN A 23 -4.41 18.72 -9.52
C ASN A 23 -4.66 19.65 -10.74
N ASN A 24 -5.88 19.65 -11.27
CA ASN A 24 -6.23 20.47 -12.44
C ASN A 24 -6.12 21.99 -12.18
N ASP A 25 -6.20 22.41 -10.92
CA ASP A 25 -6.01 23.80 -10.49
C ASP A 25 -4.53 24.13 -10.17
N GLY A 26 -3.61 23.18 -10.44
CA GLY A 26 -2.19 23.34 -10.17
C GLY A 26 -1.81 23.25 -8.69
N VAL A 27 -2.72 22.80 -7.82
CA VAL A 27 -2.46 22.61 -6.38
C VAL A 27 -1.72 21.31 -6.18
N MET A 28 -0.60 21.36 -5.46
CA MET A 28 0.22 20.18 -5.13
C MET A 28 -0.51 19.27 -4.14
N SER A 29 -0.64 17.98 -4.46
CA SER A 29 -1.26 17.00 -3.59
C SER A 29 -0.36 16.53 -2.45
N LYS A 30 -1.00 16.15 -1.34
CA LYS A 30 -0.44 15.53 -0.14
C LYS A 30 -1.41 14.47 0.36
N GLY A 31 -0.91 13.50 1.12
CA GLY A 31 -1.67 12.35 1.60
C GLY A 31 -2.00 11.36 0.49
N PHE A 32 -3.01 10.52 0.74
CA PHE A 32 -3.55 9.62 -0.26
C PHE A 32 -4.21 10.40 -1.39
N THR A 33 -3.91 10.05 -2.63
CA THR A 33 -4.45 10.70 -3.82
C THR A 33 -4.75 9.64 -4.87
N GLU A 34 -6.00 9.61 -5.33
CA GLU A 34 -6.41 8.78 -6.45
C GLU A 34 -6.14 9.50 -7.78
N ILE A 35 -5.48 8.79 -8.69
CA ILE A 35 -5.13 9.27 -10.04
C ILE A 35 -5.48 8.13 -11.00
N GLU A 36 -6.46 8.36 -11.87
CA GLU A 36 -6.88 7.38 -12.89
C GLU A 36 -7.23 5.99 -12.31
N GLY A 37 -7.93 5.97 -11.17
CA GLY A 37 -8.33 4.73 -10.48
C GLY A 37 -7.22 4.03 -9.70
N LYS A 38 -6.04 4.66 -9.57
CA LYS A 38 -4.91 4.16 -8.78
C LYS A 38 -4.63 5.11 -7.62
N THR A 39 -4.40 4.55 -6.44
CA THR A 39 -4.09 5.35 -5.24
C THR A 39 -2.58 5.45 -5.04
N TYR A 40 -2.10 6.65 -4.75
CA TYR A 40 -0.72 6.97 -4.41
C TYR A 40 -0.68 7.70 -3.08
N TYR A 41 0.48 7.77 -2.43
CA TYR A 41 0.68 8.61 -1.26
C TYR A 41 1.74 9.67 -1.52
N PHE A 42 1.42 10.94 -1.27
CA PHE A 42 2.36 12.06 -1.33
C PHE A 42 2.63 12.56 0.09
N ASN A 43 3.88 12.64 0.51
CA ASN A 43 4.21 13.09 1.87
C ASN A 43 3.93 14.60 2.08
N ASP A 44 4.25 15.13 3.26
CA ASP A 44 4.00 16.54 3.59
C ASP A 44 4.75 17.55 2.70
N LEU A 45 5.79 17.09 2.01
CA LEU A 45 6.55 17.85 1.01
C LEU A 45 6.02 17.64 -0.41
N GLY A 46 4.91 16.93 -0.59
CA GLY A 46 4.30 16.59 -1.88
C GLY A 46 5.06 15.52 -2.67
N ARG A 47 6.04 14.85 -2.07
CA ARG A 47 6.85 13.84 -2.77
C ARG A 47 6.14 12.50 -2.69
N MET A 48 6.01 11.81 -3.83
CA MET A 48 5.46 10.47 -3.90
C MET A 48 6.27 9.51 -3.02
N HIS A 49 5.59 8.83 -2.10
CA HIS A 49 6.15 7.82 -1.23
C HIS A 49 6.11 6.45 -1.91
N LYS A 50 7.08 5.60 -1.57
CA LYS A 50 7.25 4.24 -2.11
C LYS A 50 7.71 3.31 -1.00
N GLY A 51 7.33 2.05 -1.10
CA GLY A 51 7.56 1.03 -0.09
C GLY A 51 6.55 1.08 1.05
N TRP A 52 6.96 0.56 2.21
CA TRP A 52 6.15 0.53 3.42
C TRP A 52 5.85 1.93 3.93
N LEU A 53 4.61 2.13 4.39
CA LEU A 53 4.12 3.36 4.96
C LEU A 53 3.25 3.02 6.18
N ASP A 54 3.66 3.48 7.36
CA ASP A 54 2.89 3.35 8.58
C ASP A 54 2.26 4.70 8.94
N ILE A 55 0.95 4.71 9.15
CA ILE A 55 0.18 5.88 9.56
C ILE A 55 -0.67 5.47 10.76
N GLY A 56 -0.25 5.88 11.96
CA GLY A 56 -0.87 5.41 13.19
C GLY A 56 -0.66 3.91 13.38
N ASP A 57 -1.74 3.17 13.55
CA ASP A 57 -1.79 1.70 13.70
C ASP A 57 -1.94 0.95 12.36
N LYS A 58 -2.05 1.69 11.25
CA LYS A 58 -2.27 1.14 9.91
C LYS A 58 -0.98 1.10 9.11
N SER A 59 -0.72 -0.05 8.50
CA SER A 59 0.39 -0.23 7.57
C SER A 59 -0.13 -0.37 6.14
N TYR A 60 0.56 0.28 5.20
CA TYR A 60 0.27 0.28 3.77
C TYR A 60 1.55 -0.09 3.02
N TYR A 61 1.39 -0.52 1.76
CA TYR A 61 2.52 -0.70 0.86
C TYR A 61 2.27 0.03 -0.46
N LEU A 62 3.18 0.93 -0.83
CA LEU A 62 3.21 1.62 -2.10
C LEU A 62 4.26 0.93 -2.96
N ASP A 63 3.90 0.51 -4.17
CA ASP A 63 4.82 -0.25 -5.03
C ASP A 63 6.15 0.50 -5.24
N ILE A 64 7.27 -0.21 -5.13
CA ILE A 64 8.59 0.44 -5.17
C ILE A 64 8.92 1.01 -6.56
N ASN A 65 8.31 0.48 -7.61
CA ASN A 65 8.55 0.89 -8.98
C ASN A 65 7.56 1.97 -9.40
N THR A 66 6.26 1.78 -9.13
CA THR A 66 5.19 2.66 -9.61
C THR A 66 4.69 3.65 -8.56
N GLY A 67 4.78 3.33 -7.26
CA GLY A 67 4.17 4.08 -6.17
C GLY A 67 2.69 3.76 -5.95
N GLU A 68 2.12 2.84 -6.70
CA GLU A 68 0.71 2.43 -6.57
C GLU A 68 0.48 1.69 -5.25
N MET A 69 -0.57 2.06 -4.52
CA MET A 69 -0.96 1.41 -3.29
C MET A 69 -1.42 -0.03 -3.54
N ALA A 70 -0.90 -0.96 -2.75
CA ALA A 70 -1.29 -2.35 -2.78
C ALA A 70 -2.68 -2.57 -2.18
N THR A 71 -3.46 -3.41 -2.84
CA THR A 71 -4.72 -3.99 -2.37
C THR A 71 -4.74 -5.48 -2.70
N GLY A 72 -5.48 -6.29 -1.96
CA GLY A 72 -5.52 -7.74 -2.12
C GLY A 72 -4.24 -8.45 -1.68
N LEU A 73 -4.08 -9.71 -2.11
CA LEU A 73 -2.90 -10.53 -1.81
C LEU A 73 -1.66 -10.02 -2.56
N ARG A 74 -0.53 -9.93 -1.86
CA ARG A 74 0.77 -9.51 -2.43
C ARG A 74 1.91 -10.35 -1.90
N VAL A 75 2.85 -10.67 -2.77
CA VAL A 75 4.13 -11.30 -2.40
C VAL A 75 5.20 -10.21 -2.34
N LEU A 76 5.69 -9.91 -1.15
CA LEU A 76 6.72 -8.89 -0.90
C LEU A 76 7.89 -9.56 -0.19
N GLY A 77 9.07 -9.55 -0.81
CA GLY A 77 10.27 -10.18 -0.24
C GLY A 77 10.08 -11.68 0.07
N GLY A 78 9.30 -12.39 -0.75
CA GLY A 78 9.00 -13.82 -0.55
C GLY A 78 8.01 -14.11 0.59
N LYS A 79 7.37 -13.10 1.17
CA LYS A 79 6.32 -13.24 2.18
C LYS A 79 4.98 -12.79 1.58
N ILE A 80 3.90 -13.45 1.97
CA ILE A 80 2.55 -13.13 1.50
C ILE A 80 1.89 -12.21 2.52
N PHE A 81 1.29 -11.13 2.04
CA PHE A 81 0.53 -10.14 2.79
C PHE A 81 -0.84 -9.97 2.15
N TYR A 82 -1.81 -9.51 2.92
CA TYR A 82 -3.09 -9.06 2.38
C TYR A 82 -3.35 -7.62 2.79
N PHE A 83 -3.72 -6.80 1.82
CA PHE A 83 -4.15 -5.42 2.01
C PHE A 83 -5.63 -5.35 1.68
N ASN A 84 -6.44 -4.73 2.54
CA ASN A 84 -7.87 -4.56 2.26
C ASN A 84 -8.10 -3.54 1.12
N ASN A 85 -9.37 -3.27 0.79
CA ASN A 85 -9.71 -2.33 -0.30
C ASN A 85 -9.24 -0.89 -0.02
N ASP A 86 -9.09 -0.52 1.25
CA ASP A 86 -8.52 0.77 1.66
C ASP A 86 -6.98 0.75 1.70
N GLY A 87 -6.34 -0.37 1.31
CA GLY A 87 -4.90 -0.56 1.31
C GLY A 87 -4.29 -0.87 2.68
N VAL A 88 -5.10 -1.12 3.71
CA VAL A 88 -4.62 -1.43 5.06
C VAL A 88 -4.21 -2.90 5.14
N MET A 89 -2.99 -3.14 5.60
CA MET A 89 -2.44 -4.47 5.82
C MET A 89 -3.22 -5.21 6.92
N SER A 90 -3.66 -6.43 6.63
CA SER A 90 -4.41 -7.26 7.58
C SER A 90 -3.50 -8.02 8.54
N LYS A 91 -4.03 -8.26 9.75
CA LYS A 91 -3.43 -9.03 10.84
C LYS A 91 -4.53 -9.91 11.46
N GLY A 92 -4.14 -11.03 12.04
CA GLY A 92 -5.04 -12.03 12.61
C GLY A 92 -5.78 -12.85 11.54
N PHE A 93 -6.88 -13.47 11.96
CA PHE A 93 -7.78 -14.20 11.07
C PHE A 93 -8.47 -13.25 10.10
N THR A 94 -8.39 -13.55 8.81
CA THR A 94 -8.93 -12.71 7.72
C THR A 94 -9.64 -13.60 6.70
N GLU A 95 -10.91 -13.29 6.42
CA GLU A 95 -11.67 -13.96 5.35
C GLU A 95 -11.43 -13.28 4.00
N ILE A 96 -11.03 -14.06 2.99
CA ILE A 96 -10.79 -13.62 1.63
C ILE A 96 -11.51 -14.62 0.70
N GLU A 97 -12.52 -14.15 -0.03
CA GLU A 97 -13.30 -14.96 -0.99
C GLU A 97 -13.84 -16.28 -0.39
N GLY A 98 -14.36 -16.21 0.85
CA GLY A 98 -14.93 -17.37 1.55
C GLY A 98 -13.90 -18.34 2.15
N LYS A 99 -12.62 -17.99 2.15
CA LYS A 99 -11.54 -18.75 2.81
C LYS A 99 -10.93 -17.93 3.93
N THR A 100 -10.65 -18.58 5.06
CA THR A 100 -10.02 -17.91 6.21
C THR A 100 -8.52 -18.16 6.21
N TYR A 101 -7.76 -17.07 6.23
CA TYR A 101 -6.30 -17.03 6.33
C TYR A 101 -5.90 -16.43 7.68
N TYR A 102 -4.66 -16.66 8.11
CA TYR A 102 -4.09 -15.95 9.26
C TYR A 102 -2.86 -15.17 8.86
N PHE A 103 -2.82 -13.89 9.23
CA PHE A 103 -1.65 -13.03 9.08
C PHE A 103 -1.09 -12.70 10.46
N ASN A 104 0.21 -12.89 10.69
CA ASN A 104 0.80 -12.58 11.99
C ASN A 104 0.89 -11.06 12.27
N ASP A 105 1.46 -10.66 13.40
CA ASP A 105 1.55 -9.24 13.79
C ASP A 105 2.39 -8.38 12.83
N LEU A 106 3.23 -9.02 12.03
CA LEU A 106 4.00 -8.40 10.95
C LEU A 106 3.26 -8.46 9.60
N GLY A 107 1.99 -8.89 9.58
CA GLY A 107 1.14 -9.02 8.41
C GLY A 107 1.49 -10.17 7.47
N ARG A 108 2.37 -11.10 7.89
CA ARG A 108 2.82 -12.22 7.05
C ARG A 108 1.87 -13.40 7.19
N MET A 109 1.43 -13.95 6.07
CA MET A 109 0.56 -15.13 6.04
C MET A 109 1.24 -16.32 6.72
N HIS A 110 0.53 -16.95 7.66
CA HIS A 110 0.95 -18.17 8.33
C HIS A 110 0.43 -19.41 7.58
N LYS A 111 1.17 -20.52 7.71
CA LYS A 111 0.88 -21.81 7.09
C LYS A 111 1.22 -22.93 8.07
N GLY A 112 0.49 -24.04 8.01
CA GLY A 112 0.65 -25.17 8.93
C GLY A 112 0.02 -24.91 10.30
N TRP A 113 0.57 -25.58 11.32
CA TRP A 113 0.08 -25.48 12.70
C TRP A 113 0.23 -24.08 13.29
N LEU A 114 -0.84 -23.56 13.86
CA LEU A 114 -0.94 -22.26 14.50
C LEU A 114 -1.59 -22.43 15.88
N ASP A 115 -0.86 -22.12 16.94
CA ASP A 115 -1.35 -22.16 18.32
C ASP A 115 -1.58 -20.75 18.83
N ILE A 116 -2.82 -20.44 19.26
CA ILE A 116 -3.24 -19.14 19.79
C ILE A 116 -4.18 -19.39 20.97
N GLU A 117 -3.85 -18.86 22.15
CA GLU A 117 -4.70 -18.88 23.36
C GLU A 117 -5.33 -20.26 23.62
N ASP A 118 -4.47 -21.28 23.76
CA ASP A 118 -4.84 -22.68 24.02
C ASP A 118 -5.67 -23.35 22.90
N LYS A 119 -5.76 -22.74 21.72
CA LYS A 119 -6.39 -23.32 20.53
C LYS A 119 -5.37 -23.57 19.45
N SER A 120 -5.49 -24.72 18.79
CA SER A 120 -4.67 -25.11 17.64
C SER A 120 -5.49 -25.07 16.36
N TYR A 121 -4.93 -24.47 15.32
CA TYR A 121 -5.47 -24.39 13.98
C TYR A 121 -4.47 -25.00 13.00
N TYR A 122 -4.96 -25.63 11.94
CA TYR A 122 -4.12 -26.09 10.83
C TYR A 122 -4.48 -25.33 9.57
N LEU A 123 -3.53 -24.51 9.11
CA LEU A 123 -3.62 -23.72 7.89
C LEU A 123 -2.96 -24.48 6.74
N ASP A 124 -3.57 -24.46 5.56
CA ASP A 124 -3.12 -25.24 4.41
C ASP A 124 -1.69 -24.83 4.02
N VAL A 125 -0.78 -25.80 3.99
CA VAL A 125 0.65 -25.50 3.77
C VAL A 125 0.94 -24.96 2.37
N ASN A 126 0.06 -25.21 1.40
CA ASN A 126 0.23 -24.75 0.02
C ASN A 126 -0.38 -23.36 -0.18
N THR A 127 -1.52 -23.10 0.42
CA THR A 127 -2.36 -21.92 0.13
C THR A 127 -2.52 -20.95 1.29
N GLY A 128 -2.26 -21.36 2.53
CA GLY A 128 -2.61 -20.61 3.74
C GLY A 128 -3.97 -21.07 4.21
#